data_AF-A0A2V9PRU5-F1
#
_entry.id   AF-A0A2V9PRU5-F1
#
_cell.length_a   1.000
_cell.length_b   1.000
_cell.length_c   1.000
_cell.angle_alpha   90.00
_cell.angle_beta   90.00
_cell.angle_gamma   90.00
#
_symmetry.space_group_name_H-M   'P 1'
#
loop_
_entity.id
_entity.type
_entity.pdbx_description
1 polymer ?
#
loop_
_entity_poly.entity_id
_entity_poly.type
_entity_poly.pdbx_seq_one_letter_code
_entity_poly.pdbx_strand_id
1 'polypeptide(L)'
;MPVFNVFEQTNVRRKKNTPFNDGVSAGTAKVSSSGGKSREELKTLGERNGWTQRELSMREIHQQMGADETLWHQTFNKENFDKAVERDAVVKERTVINQKWDAKKLWDDVTKPTPEQAAEIASALERFKQTYPQFIQSRAENGIILLGLRDKNMAVTFENLVESFEDCAMKGLVHLNPSAIALGSQTDISGDELLHHQNFHKLIQPQKRISDVDRLSADEFFQQNKEVLADRRTPPIIQARNAKAASTAALLQQTETSTAKSGSTSVTDYEREPRGGSGTSAITEIEKASFRNLLRDLSSQEFAERCTDPQFKAAVDRLGEK
;
A
#
# COMPACT_ATOMS: atom_id res chain seq x y z
N MET A 1 -26.89 23.91 12.69
CA MET A 1 -25.54 23.95 13.30
C MET A 1 -24.99 25.36 13.13
N PRO A 2 -25.08 26.26 14.14
CA PRO A 2 -24.64 27.64 14.03
C PRO A 2 -23.20 27.77 14.56
N VAL A 3 -22.20 27.68 13.68
CA VAL A 3 -20.78 27.87 14.06
C VAL A 3 -20.21 29.20 13.50
N PHE A 4 -20.93 29.86 12.58
CA PHE A 4 -20.38 30.95 11.75
C PHE A 4 -20.59 32.39 12.28
N ASN A 5 -21.45 32.64 13.27
CA ASN A 5 -21.89 34.02 13.61
C ASN A 5 -21.21 34.71 14.81
N VAL A 6 -20.12 34.20 15.37
CA VAL A 6 -19.58 34.73 16.65
C VAL A 6 -18.37 35.66 16.48
N PHE A 7 -17.79 35.81 15.28
CA PHE A 7 -16.49 36.49 15.14
C PHE A 7 -16.54 37.91 14.55
N GLU A 8 -17.72 38.42 14.18
CA GLU A 8 -17.85 39.77 13.60
C GLU A 8 -17.66 40.92 14.61
N GLN A 9 -17.60 40.64 15.92
CA GLN A 9 -17.61 41.69 16.96
C GLN A 9 -16.25 42.14 17.47
N THR A 10 -15.10 41.58 17.03
CA THR A 10 -13.81 41.85 17.72
C THR A 10 -12.63 42.32 16.88
N ASN A 11 -12.77 42.64 15.58
CA ASN A 11 -11.62 43.12 14.80
C ASN A 11 -11.87 44.43 14.03
N VAL A 12 -11.74 45.54 14.74
CA VAL A 12 -11.60 46.90 14.19
C VAL A 12 -10.13 47.17 13.89
N ARG A 13 -9.57 46.61 12.82
CA ARG A 13 -8.28 47.06 12.23
C ARG A 13 -7.98 46.31 10.93
N ARG A 14 -8.31 46.94 9.78
CA ARG A 14 -7.42 47.07 8.61
C ARG A 14 -8.10 47.91 7.53
N LYS A 15 -7.65 49.17 7.43
CA LYS A 15 -7.94 50.07 6.32
C LYS A 15 -6.94 49.80 5.19
N LYS A 16 -7.47 49.85 3.96
CA LYS A 16 -6.84 50.25 2.68
C LYS A 16 -5.50 49.58 2.32
N ASN A 17 -5.55 48.71 1.31
CA ASN A 17 -4.51 48.62 0.29
C ASN A 17 -5.15 48.38 -1.07
N THR A 18 -5.13 49.41 -1.91
CA THR A 18 -5.37 49.35 -3.35
C THR A 18 -4.14 48.72 -4.02
N PRO A 19 -4.28 47.74 -4.93
CA PRO A 19 -3.16 47.36 -5.77
C PRO A 19 -3.01 48.36 -6.91
N PHE A 20 -1.83 48.98 -6.92
CA PHE A 20 -1.22 49.75 -7.99
C PHE A 20 -0.88 48.79 -9.13
N ASN A 21 -1.45 48.99 -10.32
CA ASN A 21 -1.16 48.17 -11.50
C ASN A 21 -0.58 49.10 -12.58
N ASP A 22 0.71 49.42 -12.43
CA ASP A 22 1.49 50.10 -13.45
C ASP A 22 1.92 49.07 -14.51
N GLY A 23 1.50 49.33 -15.74
CA GLY A 23 1.88 48.53 -16.89
C GLY A 23 3.36 48.67 -17.19
N VAL A 24 4.09 47.56 -17.18
CA VAL A 24 5.28 47.34 -18.00
C VAL A 24 5.31 45.86 -18.36
N SER A 25 4.75 45.49 -19.51
CA SER A 25 5.02 44.19 -20.13
C SER A 25 6.45 44.21 -20.65
N ALA A 26 7.34 43.63 -19.85
CA ALA A 26 8.74 43.47 -20.16
C ALA A 26 8.92 42.37 -21.22
N GLY A 27 9.57 42.74 -22.34
CA GLY A 27 10.43 41.86 -23.11
C GLY A 27 9.78 40.65 -23.77
N THR A 28 9.04 40.87 -24.86
CA THR A 28 8.94 39.83 -25.89
C THR A 28 10.33 39.59 -26.47
N ALA A 29 10.88 38.41 -26.22
CA ALA A 29 12.14 37.97 -26.80
C ALA A 29 12.07 38.11 -28.33
N LYS A 30 12.97 38.90 -28.91
CA LYS A 30 13.25 38.87 -30.35
C LYS A 30 13.80 37.49 -30.69
N VAL A 31 12.94 36.61 -31.19
CA VAL A 31 13.36 35.34 -31.77
C VAL A 31 14.14 35.66 -33.05
N SER A 32 15.42 35.30 -33.07
CA SER A 32 16.28 35.36 -34.25
C SER A 32 15.67 34.51 -35.38
N SER A 33 15.42 35.12 -36.55
CA SER A 33 14.98 34.41 -37.75
C SER A 33 16.14 33.61 -38.36
N SER A 34 16.48 32.47 -37.77
CA SER A 34 17.38 31.50 -38.38
C SER A 34 16.56 30.38 -39.03
N GLY A 35 16.49 30.37 -40.37
CA GLY A 35 16.09 29.20 -41.15
C GLY A 35 14.60 29.00 -41.47
N GLY A 36 13.80 30.08 -41.58
CA GLY A 36 12.40 29.96 -42.02
C GLY A 36 12.29 29.68 -43.52
N LYS A 37 11.50 28.67 -43.91
CA LYS A 37 11.11 28.42 -45.31
C LYS A 37 10.49 29.69 -45.90
N SER A 38 10.81 29.98 -47.15
CA SER A 38 10.34 31.20 -47.80
C SER A 38 8.81 31.18 -47.97
N ARG A 39 8.19 32.36 -48.12
CA ARG A 39 6.74 32.46 -48.35
C ARG A 39 6.29 31.69 -49.59
N GLU A 40 7.13 31.62 -50.63
CA GLU A 40 6.89 30.89 -51.86
C GLU A 40 7.00 29.37 -51.67
N GLU A 41 7.98 28.91 -50.88
CA GLU A 41 8.11 27.51 -50.47
C GLU A 41 6.92 27.05 -49.63
N LEU A 42 6.44 27.88 -48.71
CA LEU A 42 5.24 27.58 -47.92
C LEU A 42 4.00 27.51 -48.82
N LYS A 43 3.88 28.39 -49.81
CA LYS A 43 2.75 28.35 -50.75
C LYS A 43 2.73 27.05 -51.54
N THR A 44 3.87 26.63 -52.09
CA THR A 44 3.98 25.37 -52.84
C THR A 44 3.77 24.13 -51.95
N LEU A 45 4.20 24.16 -50.70
CA LEU A 45 3.89 23.11 -49.72
C LEU A 45 2.40 23.04 -49.39
N GLY A 46 1.75 24.19 -49.23
CA GLY A 46 0.31 24.26 -49.00
C GLY A 46 -0.50 23.69 -50.16
N GLU A 47 -0.13 24.02 -51.40
CA GLU A 47 -0.76 23.47 -52.61
C GLU A 47 -0.53 21.96 -52.74
N ARG A 48 0.70 21.48 -52.45
CA ARG A 48 1.06 20.05 -52.51
C ARG A 48 0.34 19.21 -51.44
N ASN A 49 0.17 19.75 -50.24
CA ASN A 49 -0.42 19.04 -49.10
C ASN A 49 -1.92 19.33 -48.92
N GLY A 50 -2.52 20.15 -49.78
CA GLY A 50 -3.94 20.49 -49.73
C GLY A 50 -4.35 21.33 -48.53
N TRP A 51 -3.44 22.14 -47.98
CA TRP A 51 -3.74 23.03 -46.86
C TRP A 51 -4.66 24.16 -47.31
N THR A 52 -5.78 24.33 -46.61
CA THR A 52 -6.81 25.33 -46.93
C THR A 52 -7.01 26.28 -45.77
N GLN A 53 -7.38 27.53 -46.07
CA GLN A 53 -7.81 28.46 -45.04
C GLN A 53 -9.14 27.98 -44.47
N ARG A 54 -9.14 27.55 -43.20
CA ARG A 54 -10.33 27.07 -42.48
C ARG A 54 -10.30 27.57 -41.03
N GLU A 55 -11.42 27.46 -40.33
CA GLU A 55 -11.43 27.65 -38.88
C GLU A 55 -10.59 26.56 -38.21
N LEU A 56 -9.76 26.97 -37.25
CA LEU A 56 -8.85 26.09 -36.53
C LEU A 56 -9.26 26.00 -35.06
N SER A 57 -9.04 24.84 -34.47
CA SER A 57 -9.07 24.66 -33.02
C SER A 57 -7.66 24.58 -32.45
N MET A 58 -7.47 24.98 -31.19
CA MET A 58 -6.16 24.87 -30.53
C MET A 58 -5.64 23.44 -30.43
N ARG A 59 -6.55 22.47 -30.34
CA ARG A 59 -6.19 21.06 -30.34
C ARG A 59 -5.57 20.64 -31.66
N GLU A 60 -6.12 21.11 -32.78
CA GLU A 60 -5.53 20.87 -34.10
C GLU A 60 -4.15 21.50 -34.21
N ILE A 61 -4.01 22.77 -33.80
CA ILE A 61 -2.73 23.52 -33.86
C ILE A 61 -1.62 22.83 -33.06
N HIS A 62 -1.92 22.31 -31.86
CA HIS A 62 -0.90 21.73 -30.98
C HIS A 62 -0.68 20.23 -31.13
N GLN A 63 -1.69 19.46 -31.55
CA GLN A 63 -1.62 17.99 -31.54
C GLN A 63 -1.65 17.36 -32.93
N GLN A 64 -2.13 18.09 -33.95
CA GLN A 64 -2.40 17.49 -35.27
C GLN A 64 -1.59 18.16 -36.38
N MET A 65 -1.21 19.42 -36.22
CA MET A 65 -0.41 20.16 -37.20
C MET A 65 1.09 19.90 -37.04
N GLY A 66 1.76 19.64 -38.16
CA GLY A 66 3.22 19.67 -38.24
C GLY A 66 3.75 21.11 -38.28
N ALA A 67 5.04 21.30 -37.95
CA ALA A 67 5.65 22.64 -37.87
C ALA A 67 5.48 23.50 -39.14
N ASP A 68 5.52 22.88 -40.33
CA ASP A 68 5.33 23.57 -41.60
C ASP A 68 3.87 23.99 -41.85
N GLU A 69 2.92 23.18 -41.40
CA GLU A 69 1.48 23.46 -41.51
C GLU A 69 1.09 24.59 -40.55
N THR A 70 1.64 24.57 -39.33
CA THR A 70 1.51 25.68 -38.37
C THR A 70 2.06 26.98 -38.95
N LEU A 71 3.26 26.94 -39.54
CA LEU A 71 3.89 28.12 -40.16
C LEU A 71 3.09 28.62 -41.37
N TRP A 72 2.51 27.70 -42.15
CA TRP A 72 1.62 28.03 -43.25
C TRP A 72 0.37 28.77 -42.77
N HIS A 73 -0.31 28.27 -41.73
CA HIS A 73 -1.49 28.93 -41.18
C HIS A 73 -1.18 30.26 -40.50
N GLN A 74 -0.03 30.41 -39.85
CA GLN A 74 0.45 31.71 -39.35
C GLN A 74 0.67 32.73 -40.48
N THR A 75 1.10 32.27 -41.65
CA THR A 75 1.45 33.13 -42.79
C THR A 75 0.24 33.45 -43.67
N PHE A 76 -0.62 32.47 -43.94
CA PHE A 76 -1.71 32.57 -44.91
C PHE A 76 -3.11 32.50 -44.29
N ASN A 77 -3.28 31.96 -43.08
CA ASN A 77 -4.59 31.86 -42.38
C ASN A 77 -4.56 32.58 -41.03
N LYS A 78 -3.85 33.72 -40.97
CA LYS A 78 -3.47 34.39 -39.73
C LYS A 78 -4.66 34.72 -38.84
N GLU A 79 -5.74 35.24 -39.41
CA GLU A 79 -6.93 35.65 -38.62
C GLU A 79 -7.59 34.47 -37.89
N ASN A 80 -7.70 33.30 -38.53
CA ASN A 80 -8.28 32.11 -37.89
C ASN A 80 -7.30 31.44 -36.92
N PHE A 81 -5.99 31.52 -37.21
CA PHE A 81 -4.94 31.06 -36.31
C PHE A 81 -4.94 31.87 -35.00
N ASP A 82 -4.94 33.20 -35.10
CA ASP A 82 -4.97 34.11 -33.97
C ASP A 82 -6.28 33.93 -33.17
N LYS A 83 -7.44 33.84 -33.84
CA LYS A 83 -8.73 33.54 -33.19
C LYS A 83 -8.74 32.22 -32.42
N ALA A 84 -8.10 31.17 -32.95
CA ALA A 84 -8.02 29.88 -32.26
C ALA A 84 -7.21 29.99 -30.97
N VAL A 85 -6.05 30.64 -31.04
CA VAL A 85 -5.16 30.88 -29.90
C VAL A 85 -5.83 31.76 -28.83
N GLU A 86 -6.50 32.83 -29.24
CA GLU A 86 -7.19 33.74 -28.32
C GLU A 86 -8.42 33.10 -27.65
N ARG A 87 -9.19 32.25 -28.36
CA ARG A 87 -10.38 31.59 -27.80
C ARG A 87 -10.04 30.73 -26.59
N ASP A 88 -8.93 30.00 -26.60
CA ASP A 88 -8.54 29.15 -25.45
C ASP A 88 -8.05 29.99 -24.26
N ALA A 89 -7.31 31.08 -24.52
CA ALA A 89 -6.92 32.03 -23.49
C ALA A 89 -8.16 32.65 -22.81
N VAL A 90 -9.16 33.06 -23.59
CA VAL A 90 -10.42 33.62 -23.09
C VAL A 90 -11.26 32.56 -22.35
N VAL A 91 -11.27 31.30 -22.79
CA VAL A 91 -11.96 30.21 -22.08
C VAL A 91 -11.30 29.95 -20.73
N LYS A 92 -9.97 29.85 -20.67
CA LYS A 92 -9.21 29.70 -19.42
C LYS A 92 -9.39 30.89 -18.49
N GLU A 93 -9.42 32.11 -19.03
CA GLU A 93 -9.67 33.29 -18.23
C GLU A 93 -11.10 33.32 -17.69
N ARG A 94 -12.10 32.93 -18.50
CA ARG A 94 -13.50 32.82 -18.07
C ARG A 94 -13.71 31.73 -17.02
N THR A 95 -13.04 30.59 -17.11
CA THR A 95 -13.14 29.55 -16.06
C THR A 95 -12.59 30.07 -14.75
N VAL A 96 -11.45 30.77 -14.77
CA VAL A 96 -10.87 31.40 -13.57
C VAL A 96 -11.79 32.49 -13.00
N ILE A 97 -12.40 33.32 -13.86
CA ILE A 97 -13.35 34.36 -13.44
C ILE A 97 -14.61 33.74 -12.81
N ASN A 98 -15.16 32.69 -13.43
CA ASN A 98 -16.34 32.00 -12.90
C ASN A 98 -16.05 31.32 -11.57
N GLN A 99 -14.89 30.66 -11.43
CA GLN A 99 -14.45 30.08 -10.16
C GLN A 99 -14.31 31.14 -9.05
N LYS A 100 -13.75 32.31 -9.37
CA LYS A 100 -13.68 33.44 -8.42
C LYS A 100 -15.07 33.99 -8.08
N TRP A 101 -16.00 34.01 -9.02
CA TRP A 101 -17.37 34.43 -8.79
C TRP A 101 -18.15 33.45 -7.92
N ASP A 102 -17.98 32.16 -8.14
CA ASP A 102 -18.63 31.10 -7.35
C ASP A 102 -18.02 31.02 -5.94
N ALA A 103 -16.71 31.20 -5.81
CA ALA A 103 -16.06 31.38 -4.52
C ALA A 103 -16.61 32.60 -3.77
N LYS A 104 -16.82 33.73 -4.46
CA LYS A 104 -17.40 34.93 -3.84
C LYS A 104 -18.78 34.68 -3.26
N LYS A 105 -19.63 33.95 -4.00
CA LYS A 105 -20.97 33.55 -3.52
C LYS A 105 -20.91 32.65 -2.29
N LEU A 106 -19.89 31.78 -2.19
CA LEU A 106 -19.71 30.90 -1.04
C LEU A 106 -19.42 31.67 0.26
N TRP A 107 -18.77 32.83 0.15
CA TRP A 107 -18.39 33.68 1.29
C TRP A 107 -19.40 34.80 1.60
N ASP A 108 -20.41 35.00 0.76
CA ASP A 108 -21.49 35.94 1.01
C ASP A 108 -22.51 35.29 1.98
N ASP A 109 -22.74 35.92 3.13
CA ASP A 109 -23.63 35.43 4.21
C ASP A 109 -25.09 35.22 3.76
N VAL A 110 -25.46 35.76 2.60
CA VAL A 110 -26.79 35.70 1.99
C VAL A 110 -27.01 34.38 1.24
N THR A 111 -25.95 33.81 0.64
CA THR A 111 -26.02 32.60 -0.17
C THR A 111 -25.43 31.42 0.59
N LYS A 112 -26.31 30.67 1.27
CA LYS A 112 -25.91 29.41 1.89
C LYS A 112 -25.44 28.42 0.81
N PRO A 113 -24.35 27.68 1.04
CA PRO A 113 -23.90 26.64 0.11
C PRO A 113 -25.04 25.64 -0.12
N THR A 114 -25.15 25.15 -1.35
CA THR A 114 -26.06 24.05 -1.67
C THR A 114 -25.66 22.80 -0.88
N PRO A 115 -26.58 21.85 -0.63
CA PRO A 115 -26.25 20.61 0.09
C PRO A 115 -25.11 19.82 -0.58
N GLU A 116 -25.02 19.85 -1.90
CA GLU A 116 -23.92 19.25 -2.66
C GLU A 116 -22.58 19.94 -2.38
N GLN A 117 -22.54 21.27 -2.44
CA GLN A 117 -21.35 22.05 -2.11
C GLN A 117 -20.93 21.86 -0.64
N ALA A 118 -21.89 21.77 0.28
CA ALA A 118 -21.60 21.53 1.68
C ALA A 118 -20.95 20.15 1.90
N ALA A 119 -21.38 19.12 1.16
CA ALA A 119 -20.77 17.80 1.21
C ALA A 119 -19.35 17.80 0.61
N GLU A 120 -19.13 18.49 -0.51
CA GLU A 120 -17.81 18.67 -1.11
C GLU A 120 -16.84 19.37 -0.14
N ILE A 121 -17.28 20.46 0.48
CA ILE A 121 -16.50 21.21 1.47
C ILE A 121 -16.15 20.33 2.68
N ALA A 122 -17.12 19.57 3.19
CA ALA A 122 -16.88 18.64 4.29
C ALA A 122 -15.84 17.58 3.92
N SER A 123 -15.94 17.01 2.72
CA SER A 123 -14.99 16.00 2.23
C SER A 123 -13.58 16.59 2.03
N ALA A 124 -13.47 17.82 1.54
CA ALA A 124 -12.20 18.51 1.35
C ALA A 124 -11.51 18.80 2.69
N LEU A 125 -12.28 19.26 3.69
CA LEU A 125 -11.77 19.47 5.04
C LEU A 125 -11.35 18.15 5.70
N GLU A 126 -12.11 17.08 5.51
CA GLU A 126 -11.74 15.75 6.04
C GLU A 126 -10.43 15.24 5.41
N ARG A 127 -10.31 15.36 4.08
CA ARG A 127 -9.08 15.00 3.37
C ARG A 127 -7.89 15.83 3.83
N PHE A 128 -8.08 17.13 4.05
CA PHE A 128 -7.05 18.01 4.61
C PHE A 128 -6.58 17.51 5.98
N LYS A 129 -7.51 17.20 6.89
CA LYS A 129 -7.20 16.68 8.23
C LYS A 129 -6.43 15.36 8.21
N GLN A 130 -6.79 14.46 7.28
CA GLN A 130 -6.08 13.18 7.12
C GLN A 130 -4.65 13.38 6.61
N THR A 131 -4.44 14.41 5.78
CA THR A 131 -3.15 14.70 5.14
C THR A 131 -2.22 15.54 6.03
N TYR A 132 -2.78 16.37 6.92
CA TYR A 132 -2.05 17.24 7.84
C TYR A 132 -2.44 16.94 9.29
N PRO A 133 -2.10 15.76 9.83
CA PRO A 133 -2.45 15.36 11.20
C PRO A 133 -1.83 16.27 12.28
N GLN A 134 -0.75 16.98 11.96
CA GLN A 134 -0.12 17.99 12.81
C GLN A 134 -0.93 19.28 12.94
N PHE A 135 -1.95 19.49 12.10
CA PHE A 135 -2.76 20.70 12.18
C PHE A 135 -3.72 20.65 13.38
N ILE A 136 -3.62 21.65 14.27
CA ILE A 136 -4.45 21.72 15.48
C ILE A 136 -5.83 22.30 15.12
N GLN A 137 -6.87 21.54 15.45
CA GLN A 137 -8.24 21.81 15.00
C GLN A 137 -9.00 22.80 15.89
N SER A 138 -8.33 23.62 16.71
CA SER A 138 -9.05 24.55 17.56
C SER A 138 -9.82 25.57 16.69
N ARG A 139 -10.90 26.10 17.25
CA ARG A 139 -11.82 26.99 16.52
C ARG A 139 -11.12 28.27 16.03
N ALA A 140 -10.00 28.64 16.64
CA ALA A 140 -9.19 29.78 16.23
C ALA A 140 -8.37 29.49 14.95
N GLU A 141 -7.65 28.37 14.86
CA GLU A 141 -6.74 28.10 13.73
C GLU A 141 -7.49 27.71 12.44
N ASN A 142 -8.60 26.97 12.55
CA ASN A 142 -9.48 26.70 11.41
C ASN A 142 -10.02 28.01 10.80
N GLY A 143 -10.30 29.00 11.64
CA GLY A 143 -10.75 30.32 11.20
C GLY A 143 -9.69 31.02 10.35
N ILE A 144 -8.41 30.88 10.68
CA ILE A 144 -7.31 31.57 10.00
C ILE A 144 -7.14 31.09 8.56
N ILE A 145 -7.15 29.77 8.33
CA ILE A 145 -7.03 29.20 6.98
C ILE A 145 -8.25 29.57 6.12
N LEU A 146 -9.45 29.51 6.70
CA LEU A 146 -10.68 29.87 6.00
C LEU A 146 -10.75 31.38 5.73
N LEU A 147 -10.24 32.23 6.64
CA LEU A 147 -10.10 33.67 6.41
C LEU A 147 -9.11 33.95 5.28
N GLY A 148 -7.98 33.24 5.23
CA GLY A 148 -7.03 33.34 4.11
C GLY A 148 -7.66 32.98 2.76
N LEU A 149 -8.52 31.94 2.74
CA LEU A 149 -9.29 31.58 1.55
C LEU A 149 -10.30 32.65 1.16
N ARG A 150 -11.01 33.21 2.14
CA ARG A 150 -11.97 34.30 1.94
C ARG A 150 -11.29 35.55 1.40
N ASP A 151 -10.17 35.95 1.98
CA ASP A 151 -9.40 37.14 1.59
C ASP A 151 -8.88 37.02 0.15
N LYS A 152 -8.49 35.81 -0.26
CA LYS A 152 -8.10 35.48 -1.65
C LYS A 152 -9.29 35.20 -2.57
N ASN A 153 -10.51 35.19 -2.04
CA ASN A 153 -11.74 34.87 -2.75
C ASN A 153 -11.67 33.52 -3.49
N MET A 154 -11.19 32.49 -2.79
CA MET A 154 -11.00 31.13 -3.30
C MET A 154 -12.06 30.18 -2.76
N ALA A 155 -12.42 29.16 -3.55
CA ALA A 155 -13.35 28.13 -3.12
C ALA A 155 -12.70 27.21 -2.07
N VAL A 156 -13.51 26.59 -1.21
CA VAL A 156 -13.01 25.65 -0.19
C VAL A 156 -12.81 24.27 -0.82
N THR A 157 -11.71 24.14 -1.57
CA THR A 157 -11.23 22.87 -2.12
C THR A 157 -10.00 22.40 -1.34
N PHE A 158 -9.64 21.12 -1.46
CA PHE A 158 -8.44 20.59 -0.79
C PHE A 158 -7.16 21.35 -1.21
N GLU A 159 -6.99 21.62 -2.51
CA GLU A 159 -5.82 22.31 -3.04
C GLU A 159 -5.70 23.74 -2.48
N ASN A 160 -6.82 24.48 -2.48
CA ASN A 160 -6.84 25.84 -1.94
C ASN A 160 -6.62 25.85 -0.42
N LEU A 161 -7.16 24.87 0.30
CA LEU A 161 -6.91 24.70 1.74
C LEU A 161 -5.43 24.48 2.03
N VAL A 162 -4.74 23.68 1.20
CA VAL A 162 -3.28 23.49 1.30
C VAL A 162 -2.54 24.79 1.02
N GLU A 163 -2.86 25.48 -0.07
CA GLU A 163 -2.22 26.76 -0.40
C GLU A 163 -2.40 27.80 0.71
N SER A 164 -3.62 27.91 1.26
CA SER A 164 -3.91 28.82 2.37
C SER A 164 -3.19 28.40 3.65
N PHE A 165 -3.11 27.09 3.93
CA PHE A 165 -2.35 26.56 5.05
C PHE A 165 -0.86 26.88 4.95
N GLU A 166 -0.23 26.62 3.81
CA GLU A 166 1.18 26.92 3.56
C GLU A 166 1.46 28.42 3.72
N ASP A 167 0.63 29.28 3.12
CA ASP A 167 0.74 30.72 3.26
C ASP A 167 0.62 31.20 4.71
N CYS A 168 -0.34 30.65 5.47
CA CYS A 168 -0.52 30.98 6.87
C CYS A 168 0.63 30.43 7.73
N ALA A 169 1.19 29.26 7.40
CA ALA A 169 2.35 28.68 8.07
C ALA A 169 3.62 29.51 7.85
N MET A 170 3.87 29.93 6.61
CA MET A 170 5.00 30.80 6.25
C MET A 170 4.91 32.19 6.89
N LYS A 171 3.72 32.63 7.29
CA LYS A 171 3.49 33.89 8.01
C LYS A 171 3.49 33.73 9.53
N GLY A 172 3.68 32.51 10.06
CA GLY A 172 3.60 32.25 11.49
C GLY A 172 2.21 32.51 12.07
N LEU A 173 1.15 32.19 11.32
CA LEU A 173 -0.24 32.40 11.76
C LEU A 173 -0.94 31.10 12.18
N VAL A 174 -0.29 29.95 12.04
CA VAL A 174 -0.85 28.63 12.38
C VAL A 174 -0.14 28.03 13.58
N HIS A 175 -0.88 27.21 14.32
CA HIS A 175 -0.34 26.38 15.39
C HIS A 175 -0.31 24.93 14.93
N LEU A 176 0.82 24.27 15.18
CA LEU A 176 1.05 22.89 14.77
C LEU A 176 1.42 22.02 15.96
N ASN A 177 1.06 20.75 15.88
CA ASN A 177 1.41 19.72 16.83
C ASN A 177 2.43 18.74 16.21
N PRO A 178 3.74 18.95 16.43
CA PRO A 178 4.78 18.03 15.95
C PRO A 178 4.67 16.61 16.49
N SER A 179 4.16 16.45 17.72
CA SER A 179 3.98 15.12 18.33
C SER A 179 3.00 14.26 17.52
N ALA A 180 2.05 14.90 16.80
CA ALA A 180 1.12 14.22 15.89
C ALA A 180 1.83 13.40 14.80
N ILE A 181 3.06 13.78 14.45
CA ILE A 181 3.87 13.17 13.39
C ILE A 181 5.25 12.68 13.90
N ALA A 182 5.41 12.52 15.21
CA ALA A 182 6.64 12.06 15.86
C ALA A 182 7.91 12.89 15.52
N LEU A 183 7.74 14.19 15.23
CA LEU A 183 8.86 15.10 14.96
C LEU A 183 9.34 15.88 16.19
N GLY A 184 8.77 15.59 17.37
CA GLY A 184 9.15 16.18 18.65
C GLY A 184 8.19 15.80 19.77
N SER A 185 8.56 16.12 21.01
CA SER A 185 7.70 15.96 22.20
C SER A 185 6.68 17.10 22.39
N GLN A 186 6.81 18.16 21.60
CA GLN A 186 5.97 19.34 21.67
C GLN A 186 4.57 19.03 21.12
N THR A 187 3.55 19.39 21.90
CA THR A 187 2.13 19.19 21.55
C THR A 187 1.54 20.40 20.83
N ASP A 188 2.19 21.56 20.95
CA ASP A 188 1.80 22.82 20.35
C ASP A 188 3.04 23.65 20.08
N ILE A 189 3.17 24.16 18.86
CA ILE A 189 4.18 25.13 18.46
C ILE A 189 3.43 26.34 17.92
N SER A 190 3.68 27.49 18.54
CA SER A 190 3.10 28.75 18.11
C SER A 190 3.72 29.26 16.81
N GLY A 191 3.04 30.16 16.10
CA GLY A 191 3.46 30.56 14.77
C GLY A 191 4.86 31.21 14.67
N ASP A 192 5.26 32.03 15.63
CA ASP A 192 6.61 32.61 15.67
C ASP A 192 7.68 31.55 15.98
N GLU A 193 7.38 30.60 16.87
CA GLU A 193 8.26 29.47 17.19
C GLU A 193 8.37 28.51 16.01
N LEU A 194 7.29 28.37 15.22
CA LEU A 194 7.23 27.52 14.04
C LEU A 194 8.23 27.98 12.98
N LEU A 195 8.32 29.29 12.73
CA LEU A 195 9.25 29.87 11.75
C LEU A 195 10.73 29.58 12.07
N HIS A 196 11.06 29.43 13.35
CA HIS A 196 12.41 29.15 13.83
C HIS A 196 12.63 27.67 14.15
N HIS A 197 11.63 26.82 13.90
CA HIS A 197 11.70 25.42 14.23
C HIS A 197 12.62 24.66 13.27
N GLN A 198 13.54 23.85 13.81
CA GLN A 198 14.53 23.11 13.00
C GLN A 198 13.87 22.20 11.94
N ASN A 199 12.69 21.68 12.24
CA ASN A 199 11.92 20.81 11.35
C ASN A 199 10.75 21.52 10.63
N PHE A 200 10.78 22.85 10.52
CA PHE A 200 9.70 23.63 9.87
C PHE A 200 9.26 23.05 8.52
N HIS A 201 10.23 22.79 7.63
CA HIS A 201 9.98 22.22 6.30
C HIS A 201 9.24 20.87 6.31
N LYS A 202 9.37 20.07 7.38
CA LYS A 202 8.66 18.78 7.53
C LYS A 202 7.26 18.96 8.13
N LEU A 203 7.09 19.98 8.97
CA LEU A 203 5.82 20.31 9.64
C LEU A 203 4.79 20.91 8.68
N ILE A 204 5.23 21.59 7.62
CA ILE A 204 4.34 22.16 6.60
C ILE A 204 4.02 21.19 5.46
N GLN A 205 4.71 20.05 5.38
CA GLN A 205 4.50 19.06 4.33
C GLN A 205 3.36 18.10 4.68
N PRO A 206 2.72 17.50 3.65
CA PRO A 206 1.74 16.44 3.86
C PRO A 206 2.41 15.24 4.55
N GLN A 207 1.81 14.76 5.63
CA GLN A 207 2.34 13.64 6.42
C GLN A 207 1.30 12.53 6.53
N LYS A 208 1.75 11.28 6.45
CA LYS A 208 0.90 10.16 6.83
C LYS A 208 0.77 10.16 8.34
N ARG A 209 -0.48 10.15 8.84
CA ARG A 209 -0.73 9.93 10.26
C ARG A 209 -0.12 8.59 10.65
N ILE A 210 0.89 8.63 11.49
CA ILE A 210 1.45 7.44 12.12
C ILE A 210 0.32 6.89 12.98
N SER A 211 -0.09 5.63 12.75
CA SER A 211 -1.15 5.03 13.54
C SER A 211 -0.72 4.98 15.00
N ASP A 212 -1.66 5.03 15.95
CA ASP A 212 -1.29 4.92 17.38
C ASP A 212 -0.61 3.58 17.69
N VAL A 213 -0.78 2.58 16.83
CA VAL A 213 -0.10 1.29 16.86
C VAL A 213 1.38 1.41 16.46
N ASP A 214 1.67 2.22 15.44
CA ASP A 214 3.04 2.49 14.96
C ASP A 214 3.82 3.46 15.89
N ARG A 215 3.13 4.10 16.85
CA ARG A 215 3.75 4.95 17.87
C ARG A 215 4.29 4.16 19.06
N LEU A 216 3.82 2.94 19.25
CA LEU A 216 4.28 2.09 20.34
C LEU A 216 5.72 1.68 20.05
N SER A 217 6.58 1.76 21.06
CA SER A 217 7.87 1.11 20.99
C SER A 217 7.69 -0.40 20.78
N ALA A 218 8.70 -1.08 20.22
CA ALA A 218 8.62 -2.51 19.94
C ALA A 218 8.21 -3.33 21.19
N ASP A 219 8.66 -2.90 22.37
CA ASP A 219 8.34 -3.52 23.65
C ASP A 219 6.89 -3.27 24.09
N GLU A 220 6.38 -2.04 23.94
CA GLU A 220 4.99 -1.71 24.25
C GLU A 220 4.01 -2.43 23.30
N PHE A 221 4.34 -2.47 22.01
CA PHE A 221 3.57 -3.21 21.02
C PHE A 221 3.52 -4.70 21.34
N PHE A 222 4.66 -5.30 21.74
CA PHE A 222 4.73 -6.71 22.14
C PHE A 222 3.91 -7.00 23.40
N GLN A 223 3.94 -6.10 24.39
CA GLN A 223 3.15 -6.24 25.61
C GLN A 223 1.64 -6.14 25.34
N GLN A 224 1.21 -5.17 24.52
CA GLN A 224 -0.20 -4.98 24.18
C GLN A 224 -0.76 -6.11 23.30
N ASN A 225 0.04 -6.62 22.36
CA ASN A 225 -0.39 -7.65 21.40
C ASN A 225 0.03 -9.07 21.80
N LYS A 226 0.44 -9.27 23.06
CA LYS A 226 0.96 -10.55 23.56
C LYS A 226 0.00 -11.72 23.34
N GLU A 227 -1.31 -11.49 23.43
CA GLU A 227 -2.32 -12.54 23.24
C GLU A 227 -2.55 -12.92 21.77
N VAL A 228 -2.34 -11.98 20.84
CA VAL A 228 -2.49 -12.18 19.39
C VAL A 228 -1.21 -12.76 18.78
N LEU A 229 -0.05 -12.30 19.26
CA LEU A 229 1.28 -12.78 18.85
C LEU A 229 1.66 -14.11 19.50
N ALA A 230 1.05 -14.47 20.64
CA ALA A 230 1.13 -15.82 21.16
C ALA A 230 0.35 -16.75 20.23
N ASP A 231 1.04 -17.27 19.21
CA ASP A 231 0.48 -18.26 18.30
C ASP A 231 -0.01 -19.47 19.10
N ARG A 232 -1.32 -19.51 19.36
CA ARG A 232 -2.00 -20.61 20.09
C ARG A 232 -2.07 -21.88 19.25
N ARG A 233 -1.62 -21.86 18.00
CA ARG A 233 -1.59 -23.05 17.16
C ARG A 233 -0.41 -23.90 17.60
N THR A 234 -0.70 -25.09 18.09
CA THR A 234 0.32 -26.12 18.28
C THR A 234 1.00 -26.37 16.94
N PRO A 235 2.34 -26.25 16.85
CA PRO A 235 3.06 -26.53 15.62
C PRO A 235 2.65 -27.91 15.06
N PRO A 236 2.54 -28.07 13.73
CA PRO A 236 2.06 -29.31 13.12
C PRO A 236 2.86 -30.55 13.54
N ILE A 237 4.14 -30.37 13.89
CA ILE A 237 5.00 -31.43 14.44
C ILE A 237 4.51 -31.92 15.81
N ILE A 238 4.03 -31.03 16.68
CA ILE A 238 3.49 -31.38 18.00
C ILE A 238 2.12 -32.05 17.84
N GLN A 239 1.29 -31.57 16.89
CA GLN A 239 0.01 -32.23 16.57
C GLN A 239 0.22 -33.66 16.06
N ALA A 240 1.20 -33.87 15.16
CA ALA A 240 1.55 -35.19 14.64
C ALA A 240 2.08 -36.13 15.74
N ARG A 241 2.91 -35.62 16.66
CA ARG A 241 3.39 -36.41 17.81
C ARG A 241 2.25 -36.81 18.75
N ASN A 242 1.33 -35.89 19.05
CA ASN A 242 0.18 -36.17 19.90
C ASN A 242 -0.78 -37.17 19.25
N ALA A 243 -1.01 -37.06 17.94
CA ALA A 243 -1.81 -38.03 17.18
C ALA A 243 -1.18 -39.43 17.21
N LYS A 244 0.15 -39.52 17.05
CA LYS A 244 0.88 -40.80 17.14
C LYS A 244 0.86 -41.39 18.55
N ALA A 245 0.96 -40.55 19.59
CA ALA A 245 0.85 -40.99 20.98
C ALA A 245 -0.57 -41.54 21.25
N ALA A 246 -1.61 -40.83 20.79
CA ALA A 246 -2.99 -41.27 20.93
C ALA A 246 -3.28 -42.58 20.18
N SER A 247 -2.77 -42.74 18.95
CA SER A 247 -2.93 -43.98 18.19
C SER A 247 -2.23 -45.16 18.86
N THR A 248 -1.05 -44.93 19.45
CA THR A 248 -0.30 -45.98 20.16
C THR A 248 -1.00 -46.37 21.47
N ALA A 249 -1.55 -45.40 22.20
CA ALA A 249 -2.35 -45.66 23.40
C ALA A 249 -3.63 -46.45 23.09
N ALA A 250 -4.33 -46.10 22.01
CA ALA A 250 -5.52 -46.84 21.56
C ALA A 250 -5.19 -48.28 21.15
N LEU A 251 -4.05 -48.48 20.47
CA LEU A 251 -3.57 -49.82 20.12
C LEU A 251 -3.24 -50.64 21.37
N LEU A 252 -2.57 -50.03 22.35
CA LEU A 252 -2.24 -50.70 23.61
C LEU A 252 -3.51 -51.11 24.39
N GLN A 253 -4.51 -50.24 24.50
CA GLN A 253 -5.80 -50.58 25.10
C GLN A 253 -6.52 -51.71 24.35
N GLN A 254 -6.49 -51.71 23.01
CA GLN A 254 -7.03 -52.82 22.22
C GLN A 254 -6.26 -54.12 22.48
N THR A 255 -4.93 -54.09 22.58
CA THR A 255 -4.14 -55.28 22.90
C THR A 255 -4.40 -55.79 24.31
N GLU A 256 -4.59 -54.92 25.30
CA GLU A 256 -4.95 -55.30 26.68
C GLU A 256 -6.33 -55.98 26.75
N THR A 257 -7.31 -55.46 25.99
CA THR A 257 -8.63 -56.12 25.90
C THR A 257 -8.59 -57.42 25.08
N SER A 258 -7.62 -57.56 24.18
CA SER A 258 -7.41 -58.77 23.36
C SER A 258 -6.69 -59.88 24.15
N THR A 259 -5.69 -59.53 24.96
CA THR A 259 -5.00 -60.47 25.85
C THR A 259 -5.87 -60.88 27.03
N ALA A 260 -6.75 -60.00 27.54
CA ALA A 260 -7.75 -60.38 28.55
C ALA A 260 -8.81 -61.38 28.01
N LYS A 261 -9.11 -61.38 26.71
CA LYS A 261 -9.96 -62.40 26.07
C LYS A 261 -9.21 -63.70 25.70
N SER A 262 -7.88 -63.69 25.70
CA SER A 262 -7.03 -64.86 25.39
C SER A 262 -6.48 -65.55 26.65
N GLY A 263 -6.99 -65.22 27.83
CA GLY A 263 -6.66 -65.88 29.11
C GLY A 263 -7.47 -67.14 29.43
N SER A 264 -8.29 -67.64 28.50
CA SER A 264 -9.14 -68.83 28.70
C SER A 264 -9.27 -69.65 27.41
N THR A 265 -8.14 -69.99 26.80
CA THR A 265 -8.10 -71.10 25.84
C THR A 265 -6.94 -72.00 26.22
N SER A 266 -7.32 -73.15 26.76
CA SER A 266 -6.54 -74.35 26.97
C SER A 266 -5.47 -74.55 25.88
N VAL A 267 -4.22 -74.77 26.28
CA VAL A 267 -3.10 -75.20 25.42
C VAL A 267 -3.19 -76.71 25.09
N THR A 268 -4.39 -77.24 25.00
CA THR A 268 -4.66 -78.52 24.34
C THR A 268 -5.91 -78.34 23.48
N ASP A 269 -5.68 -77.96 22.23
CA ASP A 269 -6.47 -78.31 21.04
C ASP A 269 -6.02 -77.40 19.89
N TYR A 270 -4.80 -77.66 19.37
CA TYR A 270 -4.55 -77.34 17.98
C TYR A 270 -5.17 -78.44 17.16
N GLU A 271 -6.37 -78.18 16.64
CA GLU A 271 -6.89 -78.90 15.49
C GLU A 271 -5.88 -78.77 14.34
N ARG A 272 -5.17 -79.88 14.14
CA ARG A 272 -4.23 -80.08 13.06
C ARG A 272 -5.06 -80.24 11.78
N GLU A 273 -5.38 -79.13 11.12
CA GLU A 273 -5.92 -79.21 9.76
C GLU A 273 -4.84 -79.81 8.82
N PRO A 274 -5.14 -80.93 8.14
CA PRO A 274 -4.20 -81.61 7.28
C PRO A 274 -4.24 -80.98 5.88
N ARG A 275 -3.42 -79.94 5.65
CA ARG A 275 -3.06 -79.58 4.28
C ARG A 275 -1.86 -80.40 3.86
N GLY A 276 -2.13 -81.34 2.96
CA GLY A 276 -1.26 -82.43 2.58
C GLY A 276 0.10 -82.01 2.00
N GLY A 277 1.07 -82.89 2.21
CA GLY A 277 2.26 -82.97 1.36
C GLY A 277 3.57 -83.21 2.10
N SER A 278 3.79 -84.46 2.50
CA SER A 278 5.08 -85.03 2.92
C SER A 278 5.57 -84.68 4.34
N GLY A 279 5.39 -85.65 5.23
CA GLY A 279 6.12 -85.74 6.48
C GLY A 279 7.57 -86.11 6.20
N THR A 280 8.46 -85.14 6.38
CA THR A 280 9.79 -85.26 6.96
C THR A 280 10.04 -83.91 7.63
N SER A 281 10.72 -83.89 8.79
CA SER A 281 11.16 -82.63 9.42
C SER A 281 12.25 -81.98 8.56
N ALA A 282 11.86 -81.48 7.39
CA ALA A 282 12.74 -80.80 6.45
C ALA A 282 12.49 -79.30 6.63
N ILE A 283 13.47 -78.65 7.25
CA ILE A 283 13.62 -77.18 7.21
C ILE A 283 13.36 -76.72 5.78
N THR A 284 12.41 -75.80 5.59
CA THR A 284 12.01 -75.36 4.24
C THR A 284 13.22 -74.74 3.52
N GLU A 285 13.29 -74.82 2.19
CA GLU A 285 14.44 -74.28 1.44
C GLU A 285 14.68 -72.79 1.72
N ILE A 286 13.61 -72.06 2.04
CA ILE A 286 13.64 -70.64 2.40
C ILE A 286 14.36 -70.42 3.75
N GLU A 287 14.08 -71.27 4.75
CA GLU A 287 14.77 -71.24 6.03
C GLU A 287 16.24 -71.66 5.90
N LYS A 288 16.55 -72.67 5.05
CA LYS A 288 17.94 -73.05 4.74
C LYS A 288 18.69 -71.91 4.04
N ALA A 289 18.06 -71.20 3.10
CA ALA A 289 18.66 -70.06 2.41
C ALA A 289 18.95 -68.91 3.37
N SER A 290 18.02 -68.62 4.28
CA SER A 290 18.17 -67.57 5.29
C SER A 290 19.30 -67.90 6.27
N PHE A 291 19.40 -69.16 6.71
CA PHE A 291 20.50 -69.60 7.58
C PHE A 291 21.87 -69.60 6.88
N ARG A 292 21.93 -69.95 5.58
CA ARG A 292 23.18 -69.82 4.78
C ARG A 292 23.69 -68.38 4.68
N ASN A 293 22.79 -67.42 4.52
CA ASN A 293 23.18 -66.01 4.47
C ASN A 293 23.75 -65.57 5.82
N LEU A 294 23.11 -65.97 6.93
CA LEU A 294 23.61 -65.69 8.26
C LEU A 294 24.99 -66.33 8.52
N LEU A 295 25.25 -67.52 7.97
CA LEU A 295 26.58 -68.15 8.03
C LEU A 295 27.63 -67.44 7.18
N ARG A 296 27.25 -66.84 6.03
CA ARG A 296 28.18 -66.07 5.19
C ARG A 296 28.60 -64.75 5.83
N ASP A 297 27.74 -64.16 6.63
CA ASP A 297 27.98 -62.86 7.26
C ASP A 297 28.80 -62.97 8.56
N LEU A 298 29.02 -64.19 9.07
CA LEU A 298 29.83 -64.43 10.26
C LEU A 298 31.33 -64.48 9.91
N SER A 299 32.16 -63.84 10.75
CA SER A 299 33.61 -63.98 10.66
C SER A 299 34.07 -65.37 11.11
N SER A 300 35.28 -65.77 10.70
CA SER A 300 35.83 -67.10 11.03
C SER A 300 35.98 -67.35 12.54
N GLN A 301 36.26 -66.29 13.31
CA GLN A 301 36.34 -66.36 14.78
C GLN A 301 34.96 -66.54 15.41
N GLU A 302 33.96 -65.75 15.00
CA GLU A 302 32.59 -65.84 15.54
C GLU A 302 31.91 -67.17 15.18
N PHE A 303 32.20 -67.72 14.00
CA PHE A 303 31.71 -69.04 13.62
C PHE A 303 32.28 -70.13 14.54
N ALA A 304 33.59 -70.09 14.85
CA ALA A 304 34.23 -71.04 15.74
C ALA A 304 33.68 -70.97 17.17
N GLU A 305 33.42 -69.76 17.68
CA GLU A 305 32.79 -69.55 18.99
C GLU A 305 31.37 -70.12 19.02
N ARG A 306 30.55 -69.87 18.00
CA ARG A 306 29.17 -70.39 17.94
C ARG A 306 29.09 -71.90 17.73
N CYS A 307 30.10 -72.51 17.11
CA CYS A 307 30.20 -73.97 17.00
C CYS A 307 30.41 -74.69 18.35
N THR A 308 30.68 -73.97 19.43
CA THR A 308 30.68 -74.54 20.79
C THR A 308 29.27 -74.80 21.33
N ASP A 309 28.23 -74.15 20.76
CA ASP A 309 26.84 -74.42 21.10
C ASP A 309 26.34 -75.68 20.36
N PRO A 310 25.91 -76.73 21.09
CA PRO A 310 25.46 -77.99 20.49
C PRO A 310 24.23 -77.82 19.58
N GLN A 311 23.36 -76.84 19.84
CA GLN A 311 22.17 -76.60 19.01
C GLN A 311 22.55 -75.93 17.68
N PHE A 312 23.46 -74.96 17.73
CA PHE A 312 23.97 -74.29 16.52
C PHE A 312 24.76 -75.26 15.65
N LYS A 313 25.61 -76.10 16.26
CA LYS A 313 26.35 -77.14 15.56
C LYS A 313 25.43 -78.13 14.86
N ALA A 314 24.38 -78.62 15.55
CA ALA A 314 23.40 -79.52 14.94
C ALA A 314 22.63 -78.88 13.78
N ALA A 315 22.36 -77.57 13.83
CA ALA A 315 21.71 -76.84 12.74
C ALA A 315 22.64 -76.65 11.52
N VAL A 316 23.93 -76.42 11.74
CA VAL A 316 24.95 -76.36 10.67
C VAL A 316 25.13 -77.74 10.02
N ASP A 317 25.20 -78.81 10.82
CA ASP A 317 25.34 -80.19 10.32
C ASP A 317 24.14 -80.60 9.43
N ARG A 318 22.90 -80.27 9.85
CA ARG A 318 21.67 -80.48 9.06
C ARG A 318 21.61 -79.71 7.75
N LEU A 319 22.43 -78.67 7.60
CA LEU A 319 22.49 -77.87 6.38
C LEU A 319 23.44 -78.48 5.33
N GLY A 320 24.37 -79.34 5.78
CA GLY A 320 25.32 -80.10 4.95
C GLY A 320 24.83 -81.48 4.50
N GLU A 321 23.81 -82.03 5.16
CA GLU A 321 23.11 -83.25 4.71
C GLU A 321 22.27 -82.93 3.45
N LYS A 322 22.69 -83.48 2.31
CA LYS A 322 21.95 -83.44 1.03
C LYS A 322 20.89 -84.52 0.98
#